data_AF-A0A953YFN9-F1
#
_entry.id   AF-A0A953YFN9-F1
#
_cell.length_a   1.000
_cell.length_b   1.000
_cell.length_c   1.000
_cell.angle_alpha   90.00
_cell.angle_beta   90.00
_cell.angle_gamma   90.00
#
_symmetry.space_group_name_H-M   'P 1'
#
loop_
_entity.id
_entity.type
_entity.pdbx_description
1 polymer ?
#
loop_
_entity_poly.entity_id
_entity_poly.type
_entity_poly.pdbx_seq_one_letter_code
_entity_poly.pdbx_strand_id
1 'polypeptide(L)'
;MSDYAAPLADIRFALAQVAGLDGVLALPGFEDLSPDLVDAVLDEADKFASGVLAPLSRVGDQQGARLENGVVRMPDGFPEAYKAYVEGGWNGPVFDPERGGQGLPWLVGTALNEIWGSANLGFSLGPLLTQGAVELLAAHGSAEQKDTYLENMITGRWTGTMNLTEPQAGS
;
A
#
# COMPACT_ATOMS: atom_id res chain seq x y z
N MET A 1 4.86 25.01 5.42
CA MET A 1 4.91 23.68 4.78
C MET A 1 3.88 23.72 3.69
N SER A 2 4.26 23.41 2.45
CA SER A 2 3.28 23.21 1.39
C SER A 2 2.46 21.98 1.73
N ASP A 3 1.13 22.08 1.59
CA ASP A 3 0.27 20.91 1.66
C ASP A 3 0.71 19.91 0.58
N TYR A 4 0.74 18.62 0.94
CA TYR A 4 1.05 17.57 -0.02
C TYR A 4 -0.06 17.49 -1.07
N ALA A 5 0.33 17.39 -2.33
CA ALA A 5 -0.54 17.03 -3.44
C ALA A 5 0.23 16.05 -4.33
N ALA A 6 -0.37 14.92 -4.67
CA ALA A 6 0.23 13.96 -5.58
C ALA A 6 0.43 14.62 -6.96
N PRO A 7 1.56 14.36 -7.65
CA PRO A 7 1.82 14.89 -8.98
C PRO A 7 1.03 14.12 -10.05
N LEU A 8 -0.30 14.09 -9.93
CA LEU A 8 -1.16 13.21 -10.74
C LEU A 8 -1.00 13.40 -12.24
N ALA A 9 -0.75 14.63 -12.70
CA ALA A 9 -0.50 14.88 -14.13
C ALA A 9 0.74 14.13 -14.64
N ASP A 10 1.82 14.09 -13.83
CA ASP A 10 3.05 13.40 -14.19
C ASP A 10 2.91 11.88 -14.06
N ILE A 11 2.26 11.41 -12.99
CA ILE A 11 1.94 9.99 -12.81
C ILE A 11 1.12 9.47 -13.99
N ARG A 12 0.05 10.18 -14.38
CA ARG A 12 -0.79 9.82 -15.53
C ARG A 12 0.00 9.79 -16.83
N PHE A 13 0.84 10.79 -17.05
CA PHE A 13 1.72 10.83 -18.21
C PHE A 13 2.67 9.62 -18.22
N ALA A 14 3.32 9.31 -17.10
CA ALA A 14 4.24 8.19 -16.98
C ALA A 14 3.52 6.86 -17.25
N LEU A 15 2.33 6.65 -16.66
CA LEU A 15 1.53 5.43 -16.88
C LEU A 15 1.11 5.28 -18.35
N ALA A 16 0.51 6.32 -18.93
CA ALA A 16 -0.08 6.24 -20.26
C ALA A 16 0.98 6.28 -21.38
N GLN A 17 1.95 7.20 -21.29
CA GLN A 17 2.85 7.53 -22.40
C GLN A 17 4.21 6.84 -22.31
N VAL A 18 4.63 6.40 -21.13
CA VAL A 18 5.97 5.82 -20.92
C VAL A 18 5.87 4.33 -20.59
N ALA A 19 5.02 3.96 -19.63
CA ALA A 19 4.90 2.60 -19.13
C ALA A 19 3.90 1.73 -19.92
N GLY A 20 3.09 2.32 -20.80
CA GLY A 20 2.20 1.59 -21.70
C GLY A 20 0.97 1.00 -21.01
N LEU A 21 0.26 1.79 -20.21
CA LEU A 21 -0.94 1.37 -19.47
C LEU A 21 -1.95 0.62 -20.35
N ASP A 22 -2.28 1.11 -21.54
CA ASP A 22 -3.25 0.46 -22.45
C ASP A 22 -2.85 -0.98 -22.80
N GLY A 23 -1.54 -1.21 -22.99
CA GLY A 23 -1.02 -2.54 -23.27
C GLY A 23 -1.12 -3.48 -22.06
N VAL A 24 -0.96 -2.93 -20.84
CA VAL A 24 -1.16 -3.68 -19.60
C VAL A 24 -2.63 -4.02 -19.39
N LEU A 25 -3.54 -3.06 -19.57
CA LEU A 25 -4.98 -3.28 -19.40
C LEU A 25 -5.57 -4.25 -20.45
N ALA A 26 -4.91 -4.44 -21.58
CA ALA A 26 -5.28 -5.43 -22.58
C ALA A 26 -4.87 -6.87 -22.23
N LEU A 27 -4.11 -7.09 -21.15
CA LEU A 27 -3.72 -8.43 -20.70
C LEU A 27 -4.89 -9.17 -20.03
N PRO A 28 -4.92 -10.52 -20.08
CA PRO A 28 -5.95 -11.29 -19.40
C PRO A 28 -5.98 -11.02 -17.89
N GLY A 29 -7.17 -10.87 -17.33
CA GLY A 29 -7.39 -10.56 -15.91
C GLY A 29 -7.64 -9.08 -15.60
N PHE A 30 -7.58 -8.19 -16.61
CA PHE A 30 -7.87 -6.75 -16.47
C PHE A 30 -9.04 -6.28 -17.33
N GLU A 31 -9.90 -7.21 -17.75
CA GLU A 31 -11.02 -6.93 -18.67
C GLU A 31 -12.03 -5.90 -18.12
N ASP A 32 -12.16 -5.84 -16.79
CA ASP A 32 -13.06 -4.91 -16.09
C ASP A 32 -12.39 -3.56 -15.78
N LEU A 33 -11.12 -3.38 -16.14
CA LEU A 33 -10.36 -2.15 -15.87
C LEU A 33 -10.30 -1.25 -17.10
N SER A 34 -10.38 0.06 -16.87
CA SER A 34 -10.25 1.08 -17.91
C SER A 34 -9.28 2.18 -17.48
N PRO A 35 -8.69 2.95 -18.41
CA PRO A 35 -7.89 4.11 -18.08
C PRO A 35 -8.65 5.11 -17.18
N ASP A 36 -9.94 5.34 -17.45
CA ASP A 36 -10.79 6.22 -16.63
C ASP A 36 -10.94 5.70 -15.18
N LEU A 37 -11.04 4.37 -15.00
CA LEU A 37 -11.08 3.77 -13.67
C LEU A 37 -9.74 3.95 -12.94
N VAL A 38 -8.62 3.77 -13.65
CA VAL A 38 -7.28 4.03 -13.10
C VAL A 38 -7.16 5.49 -12.68
N ASP A 39 -7.63 6.42 -13.50
CA ASP A 39 -7.62 7.85 -13.17
C ASP A 39 -8.45 8.17 -11.92
N ALA A 40 -9.62 7.56 -11.77
CA ALA A 40 -10.46 7.73 -10.59
C ALA A 40 -9.79 7.16 -9.32
N VAL A 41 -9.12 6.01 -9.45
CA VAL A 41 -8.34 5.41 -8.35
C VAL A 41 -7.21 6.34 -7.90
N LEU A 42 -6.50 6.96 -8.86
CA LEU A 42 -5.44 7.92 -8.56
C LEU A 42 -5.97 9.19 -7.88
N ASP A 43 -7.13 9.71 -8.30
CA ASP A 43 -7.77 10.86 -7.66
C ASP A 43 -8.19 10.55 -6.22
N GLU A 44 -8.78 9.38 -5.96
CA GLU A 44 -9.13 8.97 -4.59
C GLU A 44 -7.89 8.71 -3.73
N ALA A 45 -6.81 8.19 -4.33
CA ALA A 45 -5.55 8.01 -3.63
C ALA A 45 -4.93 9.35 -3.20
N ASP A 46 -4.92 10.36 -4.07
CA ASP A 46 -4.46 11.71 -3.73
C ASP A 46 -5.31 12.33 -2.61
N LYS A 47 -6.64 12.21 -2.67
CA LYS A 47 -7.53 12.70 -1.60
C LYS A 47 -7.19 12.07 -0.25
N PHE A 48 -6.97 10.76 -0.21
CA PHE A 48 -6.58 10.08 1.01
C PHE A 48 -5.18 10.49 1.49
N ALA A 49 -4.22 10.56 0.57
CA ALA A 49 -2.85 10.90 0.88
C ALA A 49 -2.70 12.34 1.40
N SER A 50 -3.29 13.31 0.70
CA SER A 50 -3.27 14.73 1.08
C SER A 50 -4.14 15.04 2.31
N GLY A 51 -5.30 14.40 2.42
CA GLY A 51 -6.27 14.68 3.49
C GLY A 51 -6.00 13.94 4.80
N VAL A 52 -5.44 12.72 4.73
CA VAL A 52 -5.28 11.84 5.90
C VAL A 52 -3.80 11.60 6.24
N LEU A 53 -2.98 11.20 5.27
CA LEU A 53 -1.62 10.73 5.56
C LEU A 53 -0.62 11.89 5.77
N ALA A 54 -0.63 12.86 4.86
CA ALA A 54 0.33 13.96 4.87
C ALA A 54 0.28 14.83 6.14
N PRO A 55 -0.91 15.16 6.70
CA PRO A 55 -0.98 15.89 7.97
C PRO A 55 -0.32 15.14 9.14
N LEU A 56 -0.31 13.81 9.09
CA LEU A 56 0.30 12.96 10.11
C LEU A 56 1.81 12.77 9.94
N SER A 57 2.40 13.18 8.82
CA SER A 57 3.84 12.99 8.56
C SER A 57 4.70 13.66 9.63
N ARG A 58 4.41 14.94 9.94
CA ARG A 58 5.12 15.67 11.00
C ARG A 58 4.83 15.12 12.41
N VAL A 59 3.60 14.67 12.66
CA VAL A 59 3.24 14.05 13.94
C VAL A 59 4.04 12.77 14.15
N GLY A 60 4.14 11.94 13.11
CA GLY A 60 4.93 10.71 13.12
C GLY A 60 6.40 10.95 13.44
N ASP A 61 7.01 11.94 12.78
CA ASP A 61 8.41 12.35 13.02
C ASP A 61 8.63 12.84 14.46
N GLN A 62 7.74 13.69 14.97
CA GLN A 62 7.91 14.31 16.30
C GLN A 62 7.67 13.34 17.46
N GLN A 63 6.72 12.41 17.31
CA GLN A 63 6.36 11.50 18.40
C GLN A 63 7.14 10.19 18.37
N GLY A 64 7.41 9.66 17.17
CA GLY A 64 7.99 8.33 16.98
C GLY A 64 7.13 7.19 17.54
N ALA A 65 7.59 5.96 17.34
CA ALA A 65 7.01 4.79 18.00
C ALA A 65 7.63 4.60 19.39
N ARG A 66 6.82 4.20 20.38
CA ARG A 66 7.27 3.97 21.77
C ARG A 66 7.04 2.53 22.19
N LEU A 67 8.05 1.89 22.78
CA LEU A 67 7.90 0.55 23.35
C LEU A 67 7.54 0.65 24.84
N GLU A 68 6.36 0.17 25.20
CA GLU A 68 5.86 0.17 26.58
C GLU A 68 5.33 -1.21 26.94
N ASN A 69 5.94 -1.87 27.93
CA ASN A 69 5.52 -3.19 28.44
C ASN A 69 5.35 -4.26 27.34
N GLY A 70 6.26 -4.29 26.36
CA GLY A 70 6.22 -5.24 25.25
C GLY A 70 5.26 -4.88 24.11
N VAL A 71 4.59 -3.72 24.19
CA VAL A 71 3.68 -3.22 23.15
C VAL A 71 4.27 -1.96 22.51
N VAL A 72 4.34 -1.94 21.18
CA VAL A 72 4.70 -0.73 20.44
C VAL A 72 3.48 0.16 20.29
N ARG A 73 3.59 1.41 20.72
CA ARG A 73 2.60 2.48 20.59
C ARG A 73 2.99 3.36 19.41
N MET A 74 2.10 3.46 18.43
CA MET A 74 2.28 4.31 17.26
C MET A 74 2.01 5.79 17.61
N PRO A 75 2.51 6.74 16.79
CA PRO A 75 2.15 8.15 16.89
C PRO A 75 0.63 8.37 16.85
N ASP A 76 0.18 9.45 17.48
CA ASP A 76 -1.23 9.83 17.48
C ASP A 76 -1.76 9.97 16.04
N GLY A 77 -2.96 9.44 15.77
CA GLY A 77 -3.60 9.47 14.46
C GLY A 77 -3.19 8.35 13.50
N PHE A 78 -2.04 7.68 13.71
CA PHE A 78 -1.64 6.55 12.86
C PHE A 78 -2.60 5.35 12.94
N PRO A 79 -3.08 4.92 14.13
CA PRO A 79 -4.06 3.83 14.22
C PRO A 79 -5.36 4.14 13.48
N GLU A 80 -5.86 5.37 13.59
CA GLU A 80 -7.07 5.83 12.91
C GLU A 80 -6.86 5.91 11.40
N ALA A 81 -5.71 6.43 10.96
CA ALA A 81 -5.34 6.46 9.54
C ALA A 81 -5.18 5.06 8.96
N TYR A 82 -4.60 4.12 9.71
CA TYR A 82 -4.47 2.72 9.26
C TYR A 82 -5.84 2.06 9.13
N LYS A 83 -6.74 2.30 10.08
CA LYS A 83 -8.12 1.84 9.98
C LYS A 83 -8.81 2.40 8.74
N ALA A 84 -8.70 3.71 8.48
CA ALA A 84 -9.27 4.33 7.29
C ALA A 84 -8.63 3.80 5.98
N TYR A 85 -7.32 3.52 6.01
CA TYR A 85 -6.60 2.91 4.89
C TYR A 85 -7.16 1.52 4.54
N VAL A 86 -7.38 0.69 5.56
CA VAL A 86 -7.97 -0.64 5.43
C VAL A 86 -9.44 -0.57 4.99
N GLU A 87 -10.24 0.31 5.59
CA GLU A 87 -11.65 0.51 5.23
C GLU A 87 -11.82 1.02 3.80
N GLY A 88 -10.86 1.80 3.30
CA GLY A 88 -10.78 2.22 1.90
C GLY A 88 -10.28 1.14 0.93
N GLY A 89 -9.92 -0.05 1.43
CA GLY A 89 -9.43 -1.16 0.61
C GLY A 89 -7.99 -0.97 0.10
N TRP A 90 -7.26 0.04 0.58
CA TRP A 90 -5.94 0.42 0.06
C TRP A 90 -4.82 -0.58 0.36
N ASN A 91 -5.08 -1.58 1.21
CA ASN A 91 -4.13 -2.66 1.48
C ASN A 91 -4.18 -3.79 0.42
N GLY A 92 -5.31 -3.93 -0.28
CA GLY A 92 -5.55 -4.95 -1.29
C GLY A 92 -5.41 -4.61 -2.79
N PRO A 93 -4.99 -3.41 -3.26
CA PRO A 93 -5.18 -2.98 -4.65
C PRO A 93 -4.73 -3.99 -5.71
N VAL A 94 -3.54 -4.55 -5.58
CA VAL A 94 -2.90 -5.42 -6.59
C VAL A 94 -3.15 -6.91 -6.37
N PHE A 95 -3.90 -7.26 -5.33
CA PHE A 95 -4.08 -8.65 -4.92
C PHE A 95 -5.37 -9.25 -5.45
N ASP A 96 -5.42 -10.58 -5.38
CA ASP A 96 -6.52 -11.42 -5.86
C ASP A 96 -7.87 -11.01 -5.26
N PRO A 97 -8.87 -10.65 -6.10
CA PRO A 97 -10.23 -10.34 -5.65
C PRO A 97 -10.88 -11.47 -4.84
N GLU A 98 -10.57 -12.74 -5.11
CA GLU A 98 -11.12 -13.87 -4.34
C GLU A 98 -10.63 -13.90 -2.89
N ARG A 99 -9.55 -13.16 -2.58
CA ARG A 99 -8.95 -13.06 -1.24
C ARG A 99 -9.06 -11.65 -0.66
N GLY A 100 -9.99 -10.84 -1.18
CA GLY A 100 -10.28 -9.49 -0.70
C GLY A 100 -9.41 -8.39 -1.31
N GLY A 101 -8.69 -8.67 -2.39
CA GLY A 101 -7.97 -7.66 -3.17
C GLY A 101 -8.86 -6.95 -4.20
N GLN A 102 -8.25 -6.10 -5.04
CA GLN A 102 -8.94 -5.36 -6.10
C GLN A 102 -8.50 -5.74 -7.52
N GLY A 103 -7.47 -6.57 -7.67
CA GLY A 103 -7.01 -7.04 -8.98
C GLY A 103 -6.39 -5.97 -9.88
N LEU A 104 -5.96 -4.82 -9.35
CA LEU A 104 -5.27 -3.81 -10.14
C LEU A 104 -3.90 -4.31 -10.61
N PRO A 105 -3.43 -3.89 -11.79
CA PRO A 105 -2.09 -4.22 -12.24
C PRO A 105 -1.04 -3.60 -11.31
N TRP A 106 0.07 -4.31 -11.11
CA TRP A 106 1.21 -3.82 -10.34
C TRP A 106 1.74 -2.47 -10.82
N LEU A 107 1.60 -2.16 -12.12
CA LEU A 107 1.90 -0.85 -12.68
C LEU A 107 1.15 0.29 -11.96
N VAL A 108 -0.15 0.10 -11.68
CA VAL A 108 -0.96 1.07 -10.92
C VAL A 108 -0.60 1.02 -9.44
N GLY A 109 -0.35 -0.18 -8.89
CA GLY A 109 0.12 -0.35 -7.52
C GLY A 109 1.42 0.41 -7.22
N THR A 110 2.34 0.47 -8.18
CA THR A 110 3.59 1.26 -8.05
C THR A 110 3.29 2.76 -7.92
N ALA A 111 2.37 3.30 -8.70
CA ALA A 111 1.96 4.69 -8.58
C ALA A 111 1.29 4.98 -7.22
N LEU A 112 0.44 4.07 -6.73
CA LEU A 112 -0.15 4.17 -5.39
C LEU A 112 0.94 4.19 -4.29
N ASN A 113 1.94 3.30 -4.40
CA ASN A 113 3.05 3.24 -3.45
C ASN A 113 3.86 4.54 -3.42
N GLU A 114 4.07 5.19 -4.57
CA GLU A 114 4.68 6.52 -4.63
C GLU A 114 3.85 7.55 -3.86
N ILE A 115 2.53 7.59 -4.12
CA ILE A 115 1.61 8.53 -3.45
C ILE A 115 1.68 8.36 -1.92
N TRP A 116 1.59 7.12 -1.42
CA TRP A 116 1.67 6.84 0.02
C TRP A 116 3.01 7.23 0.62
N GLY A 117 4.11 6.84 -0.03
CA GLY A 117 5.46 7.09 0.43
C GLY A 117 5.81 8.58 0.46
N SER A 118 5.38 9.33 -0.56
CA SER A 118 5.61 10.78 -0.63
C SER A 118 4.76 11.56 0.38
N ALA A 119 3.55 11.09 0.69
CA ALA A 119 2.70 11.72 1.71
C ALA A 119 3.20 11.45 3.13
N ASN A 120 3.50 10.18 3.45
CA ASN A 120 3.96 9.78 4.78
C ASN A 120 4.74 8.46 4.73
N LEU A 121 6.06 8.55 4.52
CA LEU A 121 6.95 7.39 4.46
C LEU A 121 6.90 6.54 5.73
N GLY A 122 6.84 7.16 6.91
CA GLY A 122 6.80 6.42 8.18
C GLY A 122 5.54 5.55 8.30
N PHE A 123 4.41 6.02 7.79
CA PHE A 123 3.17 5.24 7.71
C PHE A 123 3.25 4.16 6.62
N SER A 124 3.72 4.52 5.41
CA SER A 124 3.63 3.65 4.22
C SER A 124 4.47 2.37 4.33
N LEU A 125 5.51 2.36 5.17
CA LEU A 125 6.34 1.19 5.40
C LEU A 125 5.55 -0.03 5.93
N GLY A 126 4.54 0.17 6.76
CA GLY A 126 3.72 -0.93 7.29
C GLY A 126 2.97 -1.69 6.19
N PRO A 127 2.12 -1.00 5.39
CA PRO A 127 1.48 -1.60 4.22
C PRO A 127 2.48 -2.17 3.21
N LEU A 128 3.59 -1.48 2.94
CA LEU A 128 4.61 -1.97 2.00
C LEU A 128 5.23 -3.31 2.43
N LEU A 129 5.59 -3.44 3.71
CA LEU A 129 6.13 -4.69 4.25
C LEU A 129 5.08 -5.82 4.23
N THR A 130 3.81 -5.47 4.46
CA THR A 130 2.70 -6.41 4.36
C THR A 130 2.52 -6.89 2.93
N GLN A 131 2.59 -5.98 1.94
CA GLN A 131 2.53 -6.31 0.52
C GLN A 131 3.59 -7.34 0.13
N GLY A 132 4.86 -7.10 0.48
CA GLY A 132 5.94 -8.06 0.19
C GLY A 132 5.76 -9.41 0.89
N ALA A 133 5.25 -9.42 2.13
CA ALA A 133 4.96 -10.67 2.84
C ALA A 133 3.82 -11.47 2.19
N VAL A 134 2.78 -10.79 1.69
CA VAL A 134 1.70 -11.40 0.91
C VAL A 134 2.23 -12.03 -0.37
N GLU A 135 3.08 -11.33 -1.13
CA GLU A 135 3.69 -11.87 -2.35
C GLU A 135 4.51 -13.14 -2.08
N LEU A 136 5.37 -13.10 -1.05
CA LEU A 136 6.17 -14.26 -0.66
C LEU A 136 5.30 -15.46 -0.33
N LEU A 137 4.24 -15.23 0.46
CA LEU A 137 3.33 -16.29 0.86
C LEU A 137 2.49 -16.81 -0.32
N ALA A 138 2.04 -15.93 -1.21
CA ALA A 138 1.30 -16.31 -2.40
C ALA A 138 2.14 -17.17 -3.34
N ALA A 139 3.43 -16.86 -3.49
CA ALA A 139 4.35 -17.61 -4.33
C ALA A 139 4.77 -18.95 -3.71
N HIS A 140 5.06 -18.97 -2.40
CA HIS A 140 5.78 -20.10 -1.78
C HIS A 140 5.01 -20.84 -0.68
N GLY A 141 3.88 -20.31 -0.22
CA GLY A 141 3.08 -20.95 0.83
C GLY A 141 2.48 -22.29 0.39
N SER A 142 2.26 -23.18 1.36
CA SER A 142 1.35 -24.32 1.18
C SER A 142 -0.10 -23.84 1.02
N ALA A 143 -1.00 -24.70 0.53
CA ALA A 143 -2.42 -24.38 0.46
C ALA A 143 -2.98 -23.95 1.83
N GLU A 144 -2.67 -24.71 2.88
CA GLU A 144 -3.08 -24.41 4.26
C GLU A 144 -2.57 -23.05 4.75
N GLN A 145 -1.31 -22.71 4.45
CA GLN A 145 -0.74 -21.41 4.79
C GLN A 145 -1.44 -20.28 4.03
N LYS A 146 -1.64 -20.44 2.72
CA LYS A 146 -2.34 -19.45 1.89
C LYS A 146 -3.73 -19.17 2.43
N ASP A 147 -4.50 -20.22 2.74
CA ASP A 147 -5.88 -20.10 3.20
C ASP A 147 -5.98 -19.53 4.62
N THR A 148 -4.97 -19.76 5.46
CA THR A 148 -4.93 -19.20 6.82
C THR A 148 -4.61 -17.71 6.83
N TYR A 149 -3.64 -17.27 6.01
CA TYR A 149 -3.04 -15.94 6.19
C TYR A 149 -3.41 -14.93 5.09
N LEU A 150 -3.58 -15.34 3.82
CA LEU A 150 -3.63 -14.37 2.72
C LEU A 150 -4.81 -13.40 2.82
N GLU A 151 -6.03 -13.88 3.08
CA GLU A 151 -7.20 -13.00 3.19
C GLU A 151 -7.03 -11.99 4.33
N ASN A 152 -6.56 -12.43 5.50
CA ASN A 152 -6.32 -11.55 6.64
C ASN A 152 -5.23 -10.51 6.35
N MET A 153 -4.19 -10.88 5.59
CA MET A 153 -3.11 -9.96 5.23
C MET A 153 -3.47 -9.01 4.10
N ILE A 154 -4.19 -9.48 3.07
CA ILE A 154 -4.64 -8.67 1.92
C ILE A 154 -5.64 -7.62 2.38
N THR A 155 -6.60 -8.00 3.24
CA THR A 155 -7.56 -7.06 3.83
C THR A 155 -6.95 -6.13 4.87
N GLY A 156 -5.68 -6.31 5.25
CA GLY A 156 -4.99 -5.47 6.23
C GLY A 156 -5.45 -5.72 7.68
N ARG A 157 -6.17 -6.80 7.94
CA ARG A 157 -6.46 -7.24 9.31
C ARG A 157 -5.19 -7.67 10.04
N TRP A 158 -4.28 -8.32 9.32
CA TRP A 158 -2.95 -8.71 9.79
C TRP A 158 -1.87 -8.01 8.96
N THR A 159 -0.84 -7.51 9.63
CA THR A 159 0.35 -6.97 8.97
C THR A 159 1.43 -8.03 8.83
N GLY A 160 2.30 -7.86 7.83
CA GLY A 160 3.48 -8.70 7.60
C GLY A 160 4.79 -7.91 7.73
N THR A 161 5.88 -8.62 7.99
CA THR A 161 7.24 -8.06 7.94
C THR A 161 8.26 -9.15 7.62
N MET A 162 9.49 -8.74 7.32
CA MET A 162 10.60 -9.64 7.04
C MET A 162 11.67 -9.49 8.13
N ASN A 163 12.12 -10.62 8.68
CA ASN A 163 13.14 -10.67 9.73
C ASN A 163 14.38 -11.35 9.16
N LEU A 164 15.33 -10.57 8.63
CA LEU A 164 16.54 -11.09 7.97
C LEU A 164 17.83 -10.80 8.75
N THR A 165 18.01 -9.55 9.18
CA THR A 165 19.26 -9.07 9.78
C THR A 165 19.33 -9.41 11.26
N GLU A 166 20.51 -9.85 11.72
CA GLU A 166 20.84 -10.10 13.13
C GLU A 166 22.05 -9.23 13.55
N PRO A 167 22.34 -9.03 14.86
CA PRO A 167 23.45 -8.19 15.30
C PRO A 167 24.82 -8.53 14.68
N GLN A 168 25.02 -9.79 14.28
CA GLN A 168 26.23 -10.32 13.66
C GLN A 168 26.06 -10.76 12.19
N ALA A 169 24.88 -10.57 11.60
CA ALA A 169 24.58 -10.99 10.24
C ALA A 169 23.86 -9.87 9.47
N GLY A 170 24.69 -9.08 8.78
CA GLY A 170 24.33 -8.09 7.76
C GLY A 170 25.44 -8.07 6.70
N SER A 171 25.35 -7.17 5.72
CA SER A 171 26.40 -6.96 4.71
C SER A 171 27.63 -6.25 5.27
#